data_AF-A0A433Q898-F1
#
_entry.id   AF-A0A433Q898-F1
#
_cell.length_a   1.000
_cell.length_b   1.000
_cell.length_c   1.000
_cell.angle_alpha   90.00
_cell.angle_beta   90.00
_cell.angle_gamma   90.00
#
_symmetry.space_group_name_H-M   'P 1'
#
loop_
_entity.id
_entity.type
_entity.pdbx_description
1 polymer ?
#
loop_
_entity_poly.entity_id
_entity_poly.type
_entity_poly.pdbx_seq_one_letter_code
_entity_poly.pdbx_strand_id
1 'polypeptide(L)'
;MTTRSHRTSKSLQGDDPVAIPLTGTVPSRNGVPPLTDSFDDSFPYNNALHPPSHYNTTRSDESTTYIFQSPEIGSGTPNEAGNGNGNGSLNEPAKSSVRRPSATRTPSIVVSAAEFDDDANRRIAAVMFTCAIAMLLFTALPVVVNFPNVTEWFSGDTLFRLFDPLVTLPLNWFVLAQAEVMVYGGIPRFWGTLTERTVISLLFLVGAAIYVQGHGIHLASAMFKHPIENFNDAHPDLVLQYPVLYDIYLDMEDLWEHKVAHYMYAFGGMWMSWCVCLAYRSQEHPRVSGPTTLSLWIGGIIVYGLLLAGVAIEFPYGLYVGLVYVIVFGAVLGTTLLRRGAFVFWSRGRAMVLQFYFDACCVALIVIVAWIAKYGLINRKAAIGNP
;
A
#
# COMPACT_ATOMS: atom_id res chain seq x y z
N MET A 1 -37.11 -45.70 52.78
CA MET A 1 -35.75 -45.22 53.11
C MET A 1 -35.40 -44.14 52.09
N THR A 2 -35.69 -42.86 52.43
CA THR A 2 -34.71 -41.83 52.87
C THR A 2 -33.80 -41.37 51.71
N THR A 3 -33.74 -40.11 51.25
CA THR A 3 -34.25 -38.83 51.77
C THR A 3 -34.14 -37.74 50.68
N ARG A 4 -35.23 -36.99 50.51
CA ARG A 4 -35.37 -35.53 50.35
C ARG A 4 -34.07 -34.71 50.16
N SER A 5 -34.00 -33.94 49.06
CA SER A 5 -33.21 -32.70 49.00
C SER A 5 -34.12 -31.56 48.51
N HIS A 6 -34.45 -30.67 49.45
CA HIS A 6 -35.06 -29.38 49.19
C HIS A 6 -33.98 -28.43 48.65
N ARG A 7 -34.21 -27.80 47.50
CA ARG A 7 -33.52 -26.56 47.13
C ARG A 7 -34.55 -25.45 47.02
N THR A 8 -34.42 -24.51 47.95
CA THR A 8 -35.21 -23.31 48.17
C THR A 8 -35.02 -22.32 47.01
N SER A 9 -36.15 -21.88 46.44
CA SER A 9 -36.25 -20.68 45.63
C SER A 9 -36.02 -19.45 46.51
N LYS A 10 -34.99 -18.66 46.22
CA LYS A 10 -34.91 -17.28 46.69
C LYS A 10 -35.46 -16.38 45.59
N SER A 11 -36.60 -15.77 45.86
CA SER A 11 -37.08 -14.58 45.15
C SER A 11 -36.14 -13.43 45.48
N LEU A 12 -35.55 -12.83 44.45
CA LEU A 12 -35.06 -11.45 44.54
C LEU A 12 -36.14 -10.57 43.95
N GLN A 13 -36.62 -9.71 44.83
CA GLN A 13 -37.72 -8.78 44.69
C GLN A 13 -37.08 -7.39 44.68
N GLY A 14 -37.45 -6.59 43.67
CA GLY A 14 -37.35 -5.14 43.69
C GLY A 14 -35.99 -4.55 43.37
N ASP A 15 -35.81 -4.11 42.12
CA ASP A 15 -35.17 -2.83 41.83
C ASP A 15 -36.02 -2.16 40.73
N ASP A 16 -36.65 -1.06 41.11
CA ASP A 16 -37.50 -0.23 40.25
C ASP A 16 -36.68 0.41 39.11
N PRO A 17 -37.28 0.66 37.93
CA PRO A 17 -36.63 1.41 36.87
C PRO A 17 -36.44 2.87 37.30
N VAL A 18 -35.18 3.31 37.37
CA VAL A 18 -34.83 4.73 37.47
C VAL A 18 -35.27 5.41 36.18
N ALA A 19 -36.43 6.07 36.23
CA ALA A 19 -36.87 7.01 35.22
C ALA A 19 -35.91 8.21 35.19
N ILE A 20 -35.24 8.40 34.06
CA ILE A 20 -34.49 9.64 33.78
C ILE A 20 -35.52 10.68 33.31
N PRO A 21 -35.71 11.80 34.02
CA PRO A 21 -36.60 12.86 33.55
C PRO A 21 -35.92 13.64 32.42
N LEU A 22 -36.36 13.44 31.19
CA LEU A 22 -36.09 14.35 30.07
C LEU A 22 -37.04 15.56 30.16
N THR A 23 -36.78 16.45 31.11
CA THR A 23 -37.30 17.82 31.06
C THR A 23 -36.20 18.74 30.56
N GLY A 24 -35.99 18.74 29.25
CA GLY A 24 -35.28 19.79 28.54
C GLY A 24 -36.30 20.73 27.89
N THR A 25 -36.55 21.87 28.52
CA THR A 25 -37.30 22.97 27.92
C THR A 25 -36.52 23.51 26.72
N VAL A 26 -37.05 23.30 25.52
CA VAL A 26 -36.56 23.90 24.27
C VAL A 26 -37.00 25.37 24.24
N PRO A 27 -36.09 26.35 24.21
CA PRO A 27 -36.49 27.72 23.92
C PRO A 27 -36.89 27.82 22.44
N SER A 28 -38.17 28.12 22.21
CA SER A 28 -38.74 28.49 20.92
C SER A 28 -37.95 29.66 20.34
N ARG A 29 -37.18 29.40 19.27
CA ARG A 29 -36.61 30.45 18.42
C ARG A 29 -37.52 30.64 17.21
N ASN A 30 -38.45 31.57 17.37
CA ASN A 30 -39.26 32.09 16.28
C ASN A 30 -38.36 32.78 15.23
N GLY A 31 -38.56 32.42 13.96
CA GLY A 31 -38.18 33.24 12.81
C GLY A 31 -37.00 32.71 11.98
N VAL A 32 -37.27 31.75 11.10
CA VAL A 32 -36.47 31.52 9.89
C VAL A 32 -37.43 31.31 8.71
N PRO A 33 -37.33 32.10 7.61
CA PRO A 33 -38.16 31.96 6.42
C PRO A 33 -37.77 30.72 5.59
N PRO A 34 -38.64 30.23 4.68
CA PRO A 34 -38.42 28.99 3.96
C PRO A 34 -37.23 29.12 3.00
N LEU A 35 -36.27 28.19 3.11
CA LEU A 35 -35.18 28.03 2.16
C LEU A 35 -35.72 27.28 0.94
N THR A 36 -35.74 27.99 -0.18
CA THR A 36 -35.93 27.48 -1.54
C THR A 36 -34.76 26.61 -1.97
N ASP A 37 -35.07 25.52 -2.66
CA ASP A 37 -34.12 24.64 -3.33
C ASP A 37 -33.14 25.40 -4.24
N SER A 38 -31.85 25.32 -3.92
CA SER A 38 -30.78 25.45 -4.90
C SER A 38 -29.56 24.68 -4.42
N PHE A 39 -29.31 23.55 -5.10
CA PHE A 39 -28.05 22.83 -5.13
C PHE A 39 -26.89 23.80 -5.39
N ASP A 40 -25.89 23.81 -4.52
CA ASP A 40 -24.56 24.35 -4.83
C ASP A 40 -23.50 23.51 -4.12
N ASP A 41 -22.94 22.55 -4.85
CA ASP A 41 -21.74 21.79 -4.48
C ASP A 41 -20.53 22.72 -4.50
N SER A 42 -20.21 23.35 -3.37
CA SER A 42 -18.91 23.97 -3.17
C SER A 42 -18.42 23.77 -1.74
N PHE A 43 -17.47 22.85 -1.58
CA PHE A 43 -16.66 22.73 -0.37
C PHE A 43 -15.71 23.93 -0.27
N PRO A 44 -15.71 24.63 0.88
CA PRO A 44 -14.42 24.87 1.55
C PRO A 44 -14.55 24.79 3.07
N TYR A 45 -13.89 23.82 3.71
CA TYR A 45 -13.59 23.95 5.14
C TYR A 45 -12.22 24.63 5.32
N ASN A 46 -12.30 25.93 5.58
CA ASN A 46 -11.24 26.72 6.19
C ASN A 46 -11.72 27.05 7.61
N ASN A 47 -11.12 26.44 8.64
CA ASN A 47 -11.27 26.88 10.02
C ASN A 47 -9.91 26.81 10.71
N ALA A 48 -9.19 27.92 10.60
CA ALA A 48 -8.20 28.33 11.57
C ALA A 48 -8.91 28.98 12.77
N LEU A 49 -8.29 28.84 13.95
CA LEU A 49 -8.49 29.55 15.24
C LEU A 49 -9.15 28.74 16.36
N HIS A 50 -8.33 27.96 17.07
CA HIS A 50 -8.34 27.96 18.54
C HIS A 50 -6.89 27.79 19.05
N PRO A 51 -6.48 28.53 20.11
CA PRO A 51 -5.12 28.46 20.67
C PRO A 51 -4.91 27.20 21.53
N PRO A 52 -3.67 26.69 21.66
CA PRO A 52 -3.42 25.44 22.36
C PRO A 52 -3.47 25.61 23.88
N SER A 53 -4.26 24.76 24.54
CA SER A 53 -4.21 24.52 25.98
C SER A 53 -2.99 23.67 26.34
N HIS A 54 -2.18 24.16 27.27
CA HIS A 54 -1.04 23.48 27.86
C HIS A 54 -1.44 22.15 28.52
N TYR A 55 -0.82 21.05 28.09
CA TYR A 55 -0.66 19.85 28.91
C TYR A 55 0.83 19.48 28.97
N ASN A 56 1.39 19.61 30.17
CA ASN A 56 2.68 19.06 30.54
C ASN A 56 2.51 17.55 30.79
N THR A 57 3.18 16.73 29.98
CA THR A 57 3.48 15.35 30.36
C THR A 57 4.98 15.14 30.23
N THR A 58 5.62 14.99 31.38
CA THR A 58 7.00 14.58 31.60
C THR A 58 7.28 13.27 30.88
N ARG A 59 8.24 13.32 29.96
CA ARG A 59 8.80 12.19 29.23
C ARG A 59 9.92 11.56 30.06
N SER A 60 9.84 10.26 30.33
CA SER A 60 10.97 9.46 30.83
C SER A 60 11.80 9.00 29.63
N ASP A 61 13.09 9.33 29.66
CA ASP A 61 14.08 8.93 28.69
C ASP A 61 14.44 7.46 28.84
N GLU A 62 14.10 6.64 27.84
CA GLU A 62 14.76 5.35 27.59
C GLU A 62 15.14 5.30 26.11
N SER A 63 16.31 5.84 25.77
CA SER A 63 16.92 5.68 24.46
C SER A 63 17.81 4.42 24.47
N THR A 64 17.28 3.31 23.98
CA THR A 64 18.09 2.12 23.70
C THR A 64 18.89 2.36 22.42
N THR A 65 20.19 2.64 22.58
CA THR A 65 21.15 2.79 21.48
C THR A 65 21.61 1.40 21.05
N TYR A 66 21.30 0.97 19.83
CA TYR A 66 21.88 -0.23 19.23
C TYR A 66 23.17 0.14 18.49
N ILE A 67 24.31 -0.26 19.04
CA ILE A 67 25.61 -0.21 18.37
C ILE A 67 25.73 -1.47 17.51
N PHE A 68 25.69 -1.31 16.19
CA PHE A 68 26.10 -2.37 15.27
C PHE A 68 27.62 -2.38 15.16
N GLN A 69 28.27 -3.35 15.79
CA GLN A 69 29.67 -3.69 15.51
C GLN A 69 29.75 -4.21 14.05
N SER A 70 30.53 -3.51 13.22
CA SER A 70 30.94 -4.06 11.93
C SER A 70 31.95 -5.20 12.17
N PRO A 71 31.92 -6.29 11.40
CA PRO A 71 32.94 -7.33 11.50
C PRO A 71 34.28 -6.74 11.06
N GLU A 72 35.29 -6.87 11.91
CA GLU A 72 36.68 -6.56 11.59
C GLU A 72 37.13 -7.39 10.38
N ILE A 73 37.46 -6.71 9.29
CA ILE A 73 38.17 -7.32 8.17
C ILE A 73 39.63 -7.46 8.62
N GLY A 74 40.00 -8.69 8.99
CA GLY A 74 41.37 -9.07 9.30
C GLY A 74 42.28 -8.81 8.11
N SER A 75 43.13 -7.79 8.23
CA SER A 75 44.22 -7.52 7.31
C SER A 75 45.33 -8.55 7.52
N GLY A 76 45.38 -9.57 6.67
CA GLY A 76 46.53 -10.47 6.58
C GLY A 76 47.72 -9.73 5.97
N THR A 77 48.80 -9.59 6.74
CA THR A 77 50.12 -9.19 6.26
C THR A 77 50.89 -10.43 5.80
N PRO A 78 51.52 -10.43 4.62
CA PRO A 78 52.60 -11.37 4.31
C PRO A 78 53.94 -10.79 4.76
N ASN A 79 54.67 -11.54 5.59
CA ASN A 79 56.10 -11.33 5.81
C ASN A 79 56.87 -12.10 4.73
N GLU A 80 57.43 -11.37 3.76
CA GLU A 80 58.57 -11.84 2.97
C GLU A 80 59.86 -11.26 3.56
N ALA A 81 60.82 -12.16 3.75
CA ALA A 81 62.17 -11.89 4.19
C ALA A 81 63.07 -11.52 3.01
N GLY A 82 64.14 -10.77 3.28
CA GLY A 82 65.40 -10.93 2.54
C GLY A 82 65.98 -9.68 1.85
N ASN A 83 66.83 -8.98 2.61
CA ASN A 83 68.25 -8.70 2.30
C ASN A 83 68.65 -8.18 0.90
N GLY A 84 69.29 -7.01 0.85
CA GLY A 84 69.99 -6.52 -0.34
C GLY A 84 70.57 -5.12 -0.22
N ASN A 85 71.79 -5.03 0.32
CA ASN A 85 72.62 -3.84 0.48
C ASN A 85 73.12 -3.29 -0.88
N GLY A 86 73.16 -1.96 -1.07
CA GLY A 86 73.73 -1.34 -2.28
C GLY A 86 73.77 0.19 -2.25
N ASN A 87 74.95 0.74 -1.94
CA ASN A 87 75.31 2.15 -1.98
C ASN A 87 75.15 2.80 -3.37
N GLY A 88 74.85 4.10 -3.39
CA GLY A 88 75.56 5.03 -4.29
C GLY A 88 74.72 6.09 -5.02
N SER A 89 75.16 7.34 -4.82
CA SER A 89 75.13 8.47 -5.76
C SER A 89 74.01 9.52 -5.66
N LEU A 90 74.47 10.71 -5.27
CA LEU A 90 73.86 12.03 -5.40
C LEU A 90 73.53 12.37 -6.87
N ASN A 91 72.35 12.96 -7.13
CA ASN A 91 72.20 14.31 -7.69
C ASN A 91 70.76 14.61 -8.18
N GLU A 92 70.47 15.92 -8.17
CA GLU A 92 69.35 16.67 -8.77
C GLU A 92 68.04 16.88 -7.99
N PRO A 93 67.67 18.15 -7.71
CA PRO A 93 66.33 18.54 -7.30
C PRO A 93 65.45 18.78 -8.54
N ALA A 94 64.67 17.76 -8.93
CA ALA A 94 63.64 17.92 -9.94
C ALA A 94 62.39 18.61 -9.35
N LYS A 95 61.97 19.69 -10.01
CA LYS A 95 60.79 20.50 -9.73
C LYS A 95 59.54 19.63 -9.54
N SER A 96 58.92 19.71 -8.37
CA SER A 96 57.64 19.07 -8.09
C SER A 96 56.51 19.80 -8.81
N SER A 97 56.15 19.31 -10.00
CA SER A 97 54.81 19.56 -10.53
C SER A 97 53.84 18.79 -9.66
N VAL A 98 53.10 19.50 -8.80
CA VAL A 98 51.98 18.95 -8.03
C VAL A 98 50.89 18.56 -9.03
N ARG A 99 51.01 17.34 -9.56
CA ARG A 99 49.99 16.69 -10.37
C ARG A 99 48.87 16.35 -9.40
N ARG A 100 47.78 17.13 -9.43
CA ARG A 100 46.55 16.80 -8.70
C ARG A 100 46.24 15.33 -8.95
N PRO A 101 46.02 14.51 -7.90
CA PRO A 101 45.56 13.15 -8.10
C PRO A 101 44.26 13.22 -8.90
N SER A 102 44.28 12.65 -10.11
CA SER A 102 43.07 12.37 -10.85
C SER A 102 42.15 11.64 -9.90
N ALA A 103 40.94 12.17 -9.67
CA ALA A 103 39.93 11.52 -8.86
C ALA A 103 39.87 10.06 -9.28
N THR A 104 40.41 9.19 -8.42
CA THR A 104 40.41 7.75 -8.62
C THR A 104 38.94 7.40 -8.72
N ARG A 105 38.49 7.19 -9.95
CA ARG A 105 37.15 6.72 -10.26
C ARG A 105 37.07 5.41 -9.51
N THR A 106 36.41 5.44 -8.35
CA THR A 106 36.18 4.26 -7.53
C THR A 106 35.70 3.21 -8.51
N PRO A 107 36.38 2.06 -8.64
CA PRO A 107 35.90 1.02 -9.53
C PRO A 107 34.47 0.75 -9.07
N SER A 108 33.49 1.17 -9.88
CA SER A 108 32.16 0.62 -9.80
C SER A 108 32.44 -0.86 -9.94
N ILE A 109 32.28 -1.61 -8.86
CA ILE A 109 32.24 -3.05 -8.90
C ILE A 109 31.03 -3.31 -9.79
N VAL A 110 31.28 -3.39 -11.09
CA VAL A 110 30.39 -4.01 -12.05
C VAL A 110 30.49 -5.47 -11.67
N VAL A 111 29.72 -5.86 -10.66
CA VAL A 111 29.42 -7.25 -10.40
C VAL A 111 28.88 -7.74 -11.72
N SER A 112 29.68 -8.53 -12.41
CA SER A 112 29.34 -9.09 -13.71
C SER A 112 28.01 -9.83 -13.53
N ALA A 113 26.95 -9.27 -14.11
CA ALA A 113 25.59 -9.81 -14.15
C ALA A 113 25.46 -11.15 -14.93
N ALA A 114 26.58 -11.85 -15.15
CA ALA A 114 26.71 -12.99 -16.03
C ALA A 114 26.26 -14.33 -15.44
N GLU A 115 25.89 -14.37 -14.15
CA GLU A 115 25.26 -15.54 -13.52
C GLU A 115 24.02 -15.14 -12.71
N PHE A 116 23.21 -14.21 -13.23
CA PHE A 116 21.81 -14.20 -12.85
C PHE A 116 21.17 -15.46 -13.44
N ASP A 117 21.16 -16.52 -12.64
CA ASP A 117 20.53 -17.79 -12.92
C ASP A 117 19.06 -17.58 -13.35
N ASP A 118 18.57 -18.36 -14.31
CA ASP A 118 17.15 -18.35 -14.71
C ASP A 118 16.25 -18.57 -13.47
N ASP A 119 16.79 -19.23 -12.44
CA ASP A 119 16.19 -19.38 -11.12
C ASP A 119 15.88 -18.05 -10.41
N ALA A 120 16.74 -17.04 -10.50
CA ALA A 120 16.50 -15.75 -9.87
C ALA A 120 15.35 -15.01 -10.56
N ASN A 121 15.33 -14.99 -11.90
CA ASN A 121 14.21 -14.43 -12.67
C ASN A 121 12.91 -15.22 -12.40
N ARG A 122 12.99 -16.56 -12.30
CA ARG A 122 11.85 -17.41 -11.96
C ARG A 122 11.27 -17.07 -10.59
N ARG A 123 12.13 -16.86 -9.58
CA ARG A 123 11.70 -16.47 -8.22
C ARG A 123 10.99 -15.11 -8.24
N ILE A 124 11.56 -14.12 -8.92
CA ILE A 124 10.94 -12.79 -9.04
C ILE A 124 9.57 -12.89 -9.76
N ALA A 125 9.51 -13.59 -10.91
CA ALA A 125 8.24 -13.87 -11.61
C ALA A 125 7.21 -14.55 -10.69
N ALA A 126 7.63 -15.58 -9.97
CA ALA A 126 6.73 -16.35 -9.10
C ALA A 126 6.17 -15.50 -7.96
N VAL A 127 7.01 -14.66 -7.32
CA VAL A 127 6.55 -13.78 -6.24
C VAL A 127 5.63 -12.69 -6.78
N MET A 128 5.95 -12.08 -7.92
CA MET A 128 5.08 -11.07 -8.54
C MET A 128 3.74 -11.65 -9.00
N PHE A 129 3.75 -12.84 -9.61
CA PHE A 129 2.55 -13.56 -10.00
C PHE A 129 1.70 -13.92 -8.77
N THR A 130 2.32 -14.51 -7.75
CA THR A 130 1.64 -14.87 -6.50
C THR A 130 1.07 -13.64 -5.80
N CYS A 131 1.81 -12.51 -5.80
CA CYS A 131 1.34 -11.24 -5.27
C CYS A 131 0.09 -10.74 -6.02
N ALA A 132 0.13 -10.74 -7.36
CA ALA A 132 -1.00 -10.32 -8.19
C ALA A 132 -2.23 -11.23 -7.99
N ILE A 133 -2.03 -12.54 -7.92
CA ILE A 133 -3.11 -13.51 -7.65
C ILE A 133 -3.67 -13.32 -6.24
N ALA A 134 -2.82 -13.17 -5.22
CA ALA A 134 -3.27 -12.94 -3.86
C ALA A 134 -4.10 -11.65 -3.77
N MET A 135 -3.62 -10.56 -4.34
CA MET A 135 -4.39 -9.30 -4.41
C MET A 135 -5.73 -9.54 -5.13
N LEU A 136 -5.73 -10.21 -6.29
CA LEU A 136 -6.97 -10.50 -7.01
C LEU A 136 -7.96 -11.32 -6.16
N LEU A 137 -7.49 -12.37 -5.49
CA LEU A 137 -8.31 -13.19 -4.61
C LEU A 137 -8.89 -12.34 -3.48
N PHE A 138 -8.08 -11.56 -2.78
CA PHE A 138 -8.54 -10.71 -1.68
C PHE A 138 -9.45 -9.56 -2.10
N THR A 139 -9.32 -9.05 -3.33
CA THR A 139 -10.20 -7.98 -3.84
C THR A 139 -11.47 -8.50 -4.50
N ALA A 140 -11.40 -9.57 -5.29
CA ALA A 140 -12.52 -10.01 -6.12
C ALA A 140 -13.42 -11.01 -5.38
N LEU A 141 -12.84 -11.88 -4.55
CA LEU A 141 -13.59 -12.95 -3.90
C LEU A 141 -14.66 -12.40 -2.94
N PRO A 142 -14.40 -11.38 -2.09
CA PRO A 142 -15.45 -10.72 -1.29
C PRO A 142 -16.57 -10.06 -2.10
N VAL A 143 -16.35 -9.80 -3.39
CA VAL A 143 -17.34 -9.16 -4.26
C VAL A 143 -18.21 -10.20 -4.97
N VAL A 144 -17.64 -11.36 -5.31
CA VAL A 144 -18.35 -12.40 -6.08
C VAL A 144 -18.90 -13.55 -5.22
N VAL A 145 -18.45 -13.68 -3.98
CA VAL A 145 -18.87 -14.72 -3.04
C VAL A 145 -19.63 -14.11 -1.87
N ASN A 146 -20.86 -14.56 -1.67
CA ASN A 146 -21.64 -14.25 -0.47
C ASN A 146 -21.17 -15.15 0.67
N PHE A 147 -20.25 -14.63 1.49
CA PHE A 147 -19.81 -15.35 2.67
C PHE A 147 -20.87 -15.31 3.78
N PRO A 148 -21.03 -16.39 4.55
CA PRO A 148 -21.91 -16.37 5.71
C PRO A 148 -21.37 -15.37 6.74
N ASN A 149 -22.29 -14.73 7.44
CA ASN A 149 -21.97 -13.86 8.57
C ASN A 149 -21.34 -14.68 9.69
N VAL A 150 -20.28 -14.15 10.30
CA VAL A 150 -19.65 -14.71 11.50
C VAL A 150 -20.47 -14.32 12.73
N THR A 151 -20.93 -13.07 12.78
CA THR A 151 -21.92 -12.55 13.71
C THR A 151 -22.88 -11.61 12.96
N GLU A 152 -23.98 -11.20 13.60
CA GLU A 152 -24.98 -10.30 12.98
C GLU A 152 -24.41 -8.95 12.47
N TRP A 153 -23.24 -8.55 12.97
CA TRP A 153 -22.55 -7.31 12.60
C TRP A 153 -21.16 -7.54 11.99
N PHE A 154 -20.77 -8.80 11.77
CA PHE A 154 -19.46 -9.15 11.23
C PHE A 154 -19.62 -10.15 10.10
N SER A 155 -19.62 -9.62 8.89
CA SER A 155 -19.80 -10.41 7.68
C SER A 155 -18.53 -11.20 7.33
N GLY A 156 -18.69 -12.34 6.65
CA GLY A 156 -17.54 -13.15 6.27
C GLY A 156 -16.65 -12.48 5.22
N ASP A 157 -17.21 -11.60 4.37
CA ASP A 157 -16.44 -10.76 3.44
C ASP A 157 -15.54 -9.77 4.19
N THR A 158 -16.03 -9.20 5.30
CA THR A 158 -15.26 -8.32 6.17
C THR A 158 -14.09 -9.08 6.83
N LEU A 159 -14.33 -10.31 7.29
CA LEU A 159 -13.25 -11.19 7.79
C LEU A 159 -12.22 -11.50 6.70
N PHE A 160 -12.66 -11.74 5.46
CA PHE A 160 -11.75 -12.03 4.36
C PHE A 160 -10.85 -10.82 4.03
N ARG A 161 -11.42 -9.61 4.02
CA ARG A 161 -10.66 -8.36 3.82
C ARG A 161 -9.66 -8.09 4.95
N LEU A 162 -9.95 -8.48 6.19
CA LEU A 162 -8.99 -8.39 7.30
C LEU A 162 -7.69 -9.18 7.02
N PHE A 163 -7.79 -10.32 6.32
CA PHE A 163 -6.62 -11.14 5.99
C PHE A 163 -5.81 -10.63 4.79
N ASP A 164 -6.37 -9.75 3.95
CA ASP A 164 -5.69 -9.19 2.79
C ASP A 164 -4.30 -8.63 3.15
N PRO A 165 -4.18 -7.59 4.01
CA PRO A 165 -2.87 -7.01 4.31
C PRO A 165 -1.92 -8.00 4.99
N LEU A 166 -2.41 -9.06 5.64
CA LEU A 166 -1.55 -10.08 6.24
C LEU A 166 -0.85 -10.95 5.20
N VAL A 167 -1.41 -11.06 3.99
CA VAL A 167 -0.85 -11.84 2.89
C VAL A 167 -0.22 -10.96 1.82
N THR A 168 -0.91 -9.93 1.36
CA THR A 168 -0.49 -9.11 0.21
C THR A 168 0.68 -8.19 0.57
N LEU A 169 0.75 -7.67 1.80
CA LEU A 169 1.86 -6.80 2.22
C LEU A 169 3.20 -7.55 2.30
N PRO A 170 3.32 -8.73 2.95
CA PRO A 170 4.55 -9.51 2.90
C PRO A 170 4.97 -9.88 1.47
N LEU A 171 4.02 -10.24 0.60
CA LEU A 171 4.32 -10.55 -0.80
C LEU A 171 4.88 -9.33 -1.55
N ASN A 172 4.30 -8.15 -1.37
CA ASN A 172 4.85 -6.90 -1.93
C ASN A 172 6.26 -6.61 -1.39
N TRP A 173 6.48 -6.82 -0.09
CA TRP A 173 7.81 -6.69 0.51
C TRP A 173 8.81 -7.69 -0.09
N PHE A 174 8.41 -8.94 -0.36
CA PHE A 174 9.30 -9.93 -1.00
C PHE A 174 9.69 -9.56 -2.43
N VAL A 175 8.83 -8.87 -3.18
CA VAL A 175 9.22 -8.29 -4.48
C VAL A 175 10.30 -7.23 -4.27
N LEU A 176 10.07 -6.30 -3.32
CA LEU A 176 11.03 -5.22 -3.03
C LEU A 176 12.37 -5.76 -2.52
N ALA A 177 12.35 -6.69 -1.57
CA ALA A 177 13.53 -7.23 -0.90
C ALA A 177 14.50 -7.95 -1.86
N GLN A 178 14.02 -8.40 -3.02
CA GLN A 178 14.83 -9.02 -4.07
C GLN A 178 15.54 -8.01 -4.98
N ALA A 179 15.25 -6.70 -4.87
CA ALA A 179 15.91 -5.69 -5.67
C ALA A 179 17.40 -5.57 -5.31
N GLU A 180 18.26 -5.33 -6.31
CA GLU A 180 19.70 -5.18 -6.09
C GLU A 180 20.04 -4.06 -5.09
N VAL A 181 19.29 -2.95 -5.11
CA VAL A 181 19.46 -1.85 -4.14
C VAL A 181 19.22 -2.34 -2.71
N MET A 182 18.26 -3.25 -2.52
CA MET A 182 17.94 -3.84 -1.23
C MET A 182 18.97 -4.87 -0.77
N VAL A 183 19.60 -5.60 -1.70
CA VAL A 183 20.61 -6.62 -1.38
C VAL A 183 22.01 -6.00 -1.20
N TYR A 184 22.41 -5.09 -2.09
CA TYR A 184 23.78 -4.56 -2.18
C TYR A 184 23.96 -3.14 -1.64
N GLY A 185 22.87 -2.41 -1.37
CA GLY A 185 22.92 -1.16 -0.57
C GLY A 185 22.68 0.11 -1.39
N GLY A 186 22.65 -0.01 -2.72
CA GLY A 186 22.43 1.09 -3.64
C GLY A 186 23.45 2.22 -3.48
N ILE A 187 23.04 3.43 -3.85
CA ILE A 187 23.89 4.62 -3.77
C ILE A 187 24.07 5.06 -2.30
N PRO A 188 25.31 5.20 -1.80
CA PRO A 188 25.56 5.82 -0.50
C PRO A 188 25.22 7.32 -0.57
N ARG A 189 24.61 7.87 0.48
CA ARG A 189 24.20 9.29 0.55
C ARG A 189 23.24 9.69 -0.59
N PHE A 190 22.26 8.84 -0.86
CA PHE A 190 21.23 9.08 -1.87
C PHE A 190 20.35 10.29 -1.55
N TRP A 191 19.99 10.44 -0.26
CA TRP A 191 19.29 11.63 0.23
C TRP A 191 19.93 12.10 1.54
N GLY A 192 20.81 13.09 1.43
CA GLY A 192 21.58 13.58 2.57
C GLY A 192 22.50 12.50 3.13
N THR A 193 22.30 12.08 4.38
CA THR A 193 23.08 11.02 5.03
C THR A 193 22.49 9.62 4.81
N LEU A 194 21.28 9.50 4.26
CA LEU A 194 20.60 8.22 4.07
C LEU A 194 21.10 7.50 2.81
N THR A 195 21.22 6.17 2.91
CA THR A 195 21.47 5.32 1.75
C THR A 195 20.20 5.16 0.93
N GLU A 196 20.36 4.81 -0.35
CA GLU A 196 19.24 4.55 -1.24
C GLU A 196 18.29 3.46 -0.70
N ARG A 197 18.86 2.36 -0.20
CA ARG A 197 18.10 1.29 0.47
C ARG A 197 17.21 1.84 1.59
N THR A 198 17.78 2.67 2.47
CA THR A 198 17.03 3.24 3.60
C THR A 198 15.89 4.13 3.12
N VAL A 199 16.14 4.99 2.12
CA VAL A 199 15.10 5.87 1.56
C VAL A 199 13.96 5.06 0.94
N ILE A 200 14.27 4.06 0.11
CA ILE A 200 13.26 3.21 -0.52
C ILE A 200 12.46 2.42 0.51
N SER A 201 13.11 1.85 1.53
CA SER A 201 12.41 1.18 2.63
C SER A 201 11.46 2.12 3.37
N LEU A 202 11.89 3.34 3.68
CA LEU A 202 11.05 4.31 4.38
C LEU A 202 9.84 4.70 3.53
N LEU A 203 10.04 4.97 2.24
CA LEU A 203 8.94 5.28 1.32
C LEU A 203 7.97 4.10 1.21
N PHE A 204 8.48 2.88 1.09
CA PHE A 204 7.64 1.68 1.05
C PHE A 204 6.83 1.53 2.35
N LEU A 205 7.46 1.73 3.52
CA LEU A 205 6.80 1.64 4.82
C LEU A 205 5.70 2.69 5.00
N VAL A 206 5.87 3.90 4.45
CA VAL A 206 4.78 4.90 4.42
C VAL A 206 3.61 4.38 3.59
N GLY A 207 3.86 3.87 2.38
CA GLY A 207 2.81 3.27 1.55
C GLY A 207 2.12 2.10 2.23
N ALA A 208 2.89 1.21 2.87
CA ALA A 208 2.39 0.08 3.65
C ALA A 208 1.53 0.52 4.84
N ALA A 209 1.95 1.56 5.56
CA ALA A 209 1.19 2.09 6.69
C ALA A 209 -0.16 2.68 6.24
N ILE A 210 -0.19 3.38 5.10
CA ILE A 210 -1.45 3.88 4.51
C ILE A 210 -2.31 2.69 4.06
N TYR A 211 -1.70 1.69 3.40
CA TYR A 211 -2.39 0.48 2.94
C TYR A 211 -3.13 -0.23 4.08
N VAL A 212 -2.43 -0.52 5.16
CA VAL A 212 -2.99 -1.23 6.33
C VAL A 212 -4.02 -0.36 7.07
N GLN A 213 -3.79 0.95 7.19
CA GLN A 213 -4.77 1.85 7.82
C GLN A 213 -6.07 1.92 7.01
N GLY A 214 -5.99 1.97 5.67
CA GLY A 214 -7.19 1.92 4.83
C GLY A 214 -7.98 0.64 5.06
N HIS A 215 -7.33 -0.53 5.08
CA HIS A 215 -7.99 -1.80 5.45
C HIS A 215 -8.60 -1.78 6.86
N GLY A 216 -7.90 -1.21 7.85
CA GLY A 216 -8.40 -1.09 9.22
C GLY A 216 -9.62 -0.17 9.35
N ILE A 217 -9.63 0.97 8.67
CA ILE A 217 -10.78 1.88 8.63
C ILE A 217 -11.96 1.20 7.94
N HIS A 218 -11.72 0.55 6.79
CA HIS A 218 -12.76 -0.21 6.09
C HIS A 218 -13.45 -1.21 7.02
N LEU A 219 -12.64 -2.01 7.72
CA LEU A 219 -13.10 -3.02 8.66
C LEU A 219 -13.92 -2.40 9.80
N ALA A 220 -13.41 -1.34 10.41
CA ALA A 220 -14.10 -0.65 11.50
C ALA A 220 -15.44 -0.06 11.04
N SER A 221 -15.48 0.58 9.87
CA SER A 221 -16.70 1.13 9.28
C SER A 221 -17.73 0.05 8.98
N ALA A 222 -17.32 -1.08 8.40
CA ALA A 222 -18.22 -2.20 8.13
C ALA A 222 -18.83 -2.77 9.44
N MET A 223 -18.00 -2.95 10.48
CA MET A 223 -18.46 -3.41 11.79
C MET A 223 -19.41 -2.43 12.49
N PHE A 224 -19.29 -1.13 12.22
CA PHE A 224 -20.16 -0.11 12.79
C PHE A 224 -21.45 0.08 11.99
N LYS A 225 -21.36 -0.08 10.66
CA LYS A 225 -22.47 0.01 9.70
C LYS A 225 -23.57 -1.02 9.98
N HIS A 226 -23.21 -2.31 10.09
CA HIS A 226 -24.20 -3.38 10.14
C HIS A 226 -25.14 -3.35 11.35
N PRO A 227 -24.70 -3.03 12.59
CA PRO A 227 -25.63 -2.84 13.70
C PRO A 227 -26.66 -1.73 13.45
N ILE A 228 -26.25 -0.65 12.77
CA ILE A 228 -27.11 0.49 12.46
C ILE A 228 -28.08 0.14 11.35
N GLU A 229 -27.60 -0.55 10.32
CA GLU A 229 -28.42 -1.13 9.26
C GLU A 229 -29.53 -2.02 9.84
N ASN A 230 -29.16 -2.99 10.69
CA ASN A 230 -30.11 -3.87 11.35
C ASN A 230 -31.12 -3.10 12.23
N PHE A 231 -30.69 -2.04 12.92
CA PHE A 231 -31.58 -1.20 13.71
C PHE A 231 -32.57 -0.43 12.82
N ASN A 232 -32.07 0.18 11.74
CA ASN A 232 -32.87 0.96 10.81
C ASN A 232 -33.93 0.10 10.12
N ASP A 233 -33.56 -1.13 9.74
CA ASP A 233 -34.47 -2.11 9.13
C ASP A 233 -35.54 -2.61 10.11
N ALA A 234 -35.17 -2.81 11.38
CA ALA A 234 -36.09 -3.26 12.43
C ALA A 234 -37.05 -2.17 12.91
N HIS A 235 -36.68 -0.89 12.78
CA HIS A 235 -37.41 0.26 13.32
C HIS A 235 -37.60 1.39 12.30
N PRO A 236 -38.28 1.14 11.16
CA PRO A 236 -38.42 2.14 10.10
C PRO A 236 -39.21 3.39 10.54
N ASP A 237 -40.10 3.27 11.51
CA ASP A 237 -40.83 4.38 12.12
C ASP A 237 -39.91 5.34 12.88
N LEU A 238 -38.91 4.80 13.59
CA LEU A 238 -37.90 5.60 14.28
C LEU A 238 -36.95 6.28 13.29
N VAL A 239 -36.60 5.64 12.18
CA VAL A 239 -35.79 6.26 11.13
C VAL A 239 -36.54 7.42 10.47
N LEU A 240 -37.84 7.26 10.20
CA LEU A 240 -38.69 8.33 9.70
C LEU A 240 -38.79 9.51 10.68
N GLN A 241 -38.85 9.22 11.98
CA GLN A 241 -38.91 10.25 13.03
C GLN A 241 -37.55 10.93 13.26
N TYR A 242 -36.45 10.18 13.14
CA TYR A 242 -35.09 10.62 13.37
C TYR A 242 -34.19 10.28 12.17
N PRO A 243 -34.24 11.08 11.08
CA PRO A 243 -33.48 10.81 9.85
C PRO A 243 -31.97 10.67 10.05
N VAL A 244 -31.43 11.27 11.12
CA VAL A 244 -30.03 11.16 11.52
C VAL A 244 -29.54 9.71 11.66
N LEU A 245 -30.42 8.75 11.99
CA LEU A 245 -30.06 7.34 12.09
C LEU A 245 -29.67 6.74 10.73
N TYR A 246 -30.35 7.18 9.66
CA TYR A 246 -29.99 6.81 8.30
C TYR A 246 -28.74 7.57 7.83
N ASP A 247 -28.60 8.84 8.22
CA ASP A 247 -27.41 9.62 7.89
C ASP A 247 -26.13 9.01 8.50
N ILE A 248 -26.20 8.47 9.72
CA ILE A 248 -25.05 7.77 10.34
C ILE A 248 -24.70 6.51 9.55
N TYR A 249 -25.70 5.75 9.08
CA TYR A 249 -25.44 4.60 8.21
C TYR A 249 -24.71 5.02 6.92
N LEU A 250 -25.22 6.05 6.24
CA LEU A 250 -24.59 6.58 5.03
C LEU A 250 -23.19 7.16 5.28
N ASP A 251 -22.95 7.80 6.42
CA ASP A 251 -21.61 8.29 6.77
C ASP A 251 -20.62 7.12 6.88
N MET A 252 -21.02 6.01 7.51
CA MET A 252 -20.15 4.84 7.63
C MET A 252 -19.94 4.13 6.30
N GLU A 253 -21.01 3.90 5.54
CA GLU A 253 -20.95 3.18 4.27
C GLU A 253 -20.29 4.02 3.17
N ASP A 254 -20.84 5.20 2.86
CA ASP A 254 -20.41 5.96 1.69
C ASP A 254 -19.14 6.76 1.95
N LEU A 255 -19.02 7.41 3.12
CA LEU A 255 -17.85 8.23 3.40
C LEU A 255 -16.69 7.37 3.90
N TRP A 256 -16.84 6.71 5.03
CA TRP A 256 -15.68 6.05 5.67
C TRP A 256 -15.27 4.77 4.95
N GLU A 257 -16.21 3.89 4.64
CA GLU A 257 -15.91 2.64 3.95
C GLU A 257 -15.60 2.88 2.47
N HIS A 258 -16.53 3.45 1.69
CA HIS A 258 -16.37 3.57 0.24
C HIS A 258 -15.45 4.69 -0.25
N LYS A 259 -15.39 5.86 0.39
CA LYS A 259 -14.55 6.99 -0.06
C LYS A 259 -13.20 7.07 0.65
N VAL A 260 -13.16 6.99 1.98
CA VAL A 260 -11.90 7.17 2.72
C VAL A 260 -11.08 5.90 2.65
N ALA A 261 -11.62 4.79 3.16
CA ALA A 261 -10.85 3.56 3.34
C ALA A 261 -10.37 2.95 2.00
N HIS A 262 -11.27 2.82 1.02
CA HIS A 262 -10.93 2.30 -0.31
C HIS A 262 -9.83 3.09 -1.02
N TYR A 263 -9.95 4.43 -1.05
CA TYR A 263 -8.93 5.25 -1.68
C TYR A 263 -7.62 5.26 -0.89
N MET A 264 -7.67 5.19 0.44
CA MET A 264 -6.46 5.08 1.26
C MET A 264 -5.70 3.79 0.95
N TYR A 265 -6.34 2.62 0.99
CA TYR A 265 -5.58 1.40 0.72
C TYR A 265 -5.20 1.28 -0.75
N ALA A 266 -6.02 1.73 -1.71
CA ALA A 266 -5.64 1.78 -3.11
C ALA A 266 -4.38 2.66 -3.32
N PHE A 267 -4.36 3.85 -2.73
CA PHE A 267 -3.23 4.76 -2.77
C PHE A 267 -1.98 4.16 -2.11
N GLY A 268 -2.12 3.51 -0.95
CA GLY A 268 -1.02 2.81 -0.28
C GLY A 268 -0.41 1.71 -1.15
N GLY A 269 -1.26 0.91 -1.82
CA GLY A 269 -0.83 -0.14 -2.75
C GLY A 269 -0.09 0.41 -3.99
N MET A 270 -0.62 1.50 -4.56
CA MET A 270 0.05 2.22 -5.65
C MET A 270 1.41 2.76 -5.20
N TRP A 271 1.48 3.39 -4.02
CA TRP A 271 2.72 3.93 -3.48
C TRP A 271 3.79 2.86 -3.25
N MET A 272 3.40 1.69 -2.72
CA MET A 272 4.30 0.54 -2.62
C MET A 272 4.82 0.08 -3.99
N SER A 273 3.95 0.04 -5.01
CA SER A 273 4.33 -0.32 -6.39
C SER A 273 5.32 0.68 -7.01
N TRP A 274 5.17 1.97 -6.72
CA TRP A 274 6.15 3.00 -7.08
C TRP A 274 7.51 2.75 -6.43
N CYS A 275 7.54 2.39 -5.15
CA CYS A 275 8.78 2.09 -4.43
C CYS A 275 9.48 0.86 -5.02
N VAL A 276 8.73 -0.18 -5.39
CA VAL A 276 9.24 -1.35 -6.11
C VAL A 276 9.85 -0.92 -7.45
N CYS A 277 9.12 -0.16 -8.28
CA CYS A 277 9.64 0.31 -9.56
C CYS A 277 10.90 1.17 -9.40
N LEU A 278 10.94 2.02 -8.36
CA LEU A 278 12.11 2.83 -8.03
C LEU A 278 13.31 1.96 -7.65
N ALA A 279 13.11 0.88 -6.88
CA ALA A 279 14.18 -0.04 -6.48
C ALA A 279 14.79 -0.80 -7.67
N TYR A 280 13.97 -1.18 -8.64
CA TYR A 280 14.41 -1.89 -9.86
C TYR A 280 14.84 -0.94 -10.99
N ARG A 281 14.85 0.39 -10.78
CA ARG A 281 14.99 1.41 -11.86
C ARG A 281 16.32 1.41 -12.61
N SER A 282 17.33 0.72 -12.11
CA SER A 282 18.62 0.52 -12.79
C SER A 282 18.96 -0.96 -13.02
N GLN A 283 18.17 -1.88 -12.47
CA GLN A 283 18.44 -3.31 -12.54
C GLN A 283 18.13 -3.84 -13.94
N GLU A 284 19.06 -4.59 -14.51
CA GLU A 284 18.89 -5.32 -15.76
C GLU A 284 18.96 -6.82 -15.51
N HIS A 285 18.02 -7.55 -16.09
CA HIS A 285 17.91 -8.99 -15.99
C HIS A 285 18.34 -9.65 -17.31
N PRO A 286 18.82 -10.90 -17.26
CA PRO A 286 18.89 -11.73 -18.45
C PRO A 286 17.53 -11.85 -19.12
N ARG A 287 17.53 -12.03 -20.44
CA ARG A 287 16.29 -12.23 -21.20
C ARG A 287 15.55 -13.45 -20.65
N VAL A 288 14.25 -13.31 -20.39
CA VAL A 288 13.41 -14.42 -19.95
C VAL A 288 13.28 -15.44 -21.09
N SER A 289 13.96 -16.57 -20.94
CA SER A 289 13.97 -17.68 -21.91
C SER A 289 13.18 -18.90 -21.44
N GLY A 290 13.16 -19.18 -20.14
CA GLY A 290 12.45 -20.32 -19.57
C GLY A 290 10.93 -20.20 -19.78
N PRO A 291 10.24 -21.25 -20.28
CA PRO A 291 8.81 -21.21 -20.54
C PRO A 291 8.00 -20.97 -19.25
N THR A 292 8.40 -21.56 -18.13
CA THR A 292 7.74 -21.37 -16.84
C THR A 292 7.85 -19.92 -16.36
N THR A 293 9.06 -19.34 -16.36
CA THR A 293 9.30 -17.95 -15.98
C THR A 293 8.51 -16.99 -16.84
N LEU A 294 8.48 -17.24 -18.15
CA LEU A 294 7.69 -16.45 -19.10
C LEU A 294 6.20 -16.51 -18.79
N SER A 295 5.65 -17.70 -18.57
CA SER A 295 4.22 -17.89 -18.27
C SER A 295 3.81 -17.20 -16.98
N LEU A 296 4.62 -17.31 -15.92
CA LEU A 296 4.38 -16.61 -14.65
C LEU A 296 4.41 -15.10 -14.84
N TRP A 297 5.39 -14.59 -15.59
CA TRP A 297 5.54 -13.16 -15.85
C TRP A 297 4.37 -12.60 -16.67
N ILE A 298 4.03 -13.21 -17.81
CA ILE A 298 2.89 -12.79 -18.65
C ILE A 298 1.57 -12.97 -17.90
N GLY A 299 1.38 -14.10 -17.23
CA GLY A 299 0.18 -14.35 -16.43
C GLY A 299 -0.01 -13.28 -15.36
N GLY A 300 1.08 -12.90 -14.68
CA GLY A 300 1.02 -11.86 -13.66
C GLY A 300 0.73 -10.47 -14.24
N ILE A 301 1.28 -10.13 -15.42
CA ILE A 301 0.95 -8.90 -16.14
C ILE A 301 -0.56 -8.81 -16.41
N ILE A 302 -1.14 -9.89 -16.95
CA ILE A 302 -2.56 -9.95 -17.28
C ILE A 302 -3.39 -9.84 -16.00
N VAL A 303 -3.10 -10.66 -14.99
CA VAL A 303 -3.83 -10.66 -13.71
C VAL A 303 -3.78 -9.29 -13.04
N TYR A 304 -2.61 -8.68 -12.94
CA TYR A 304 -2.44 -7.38 -12.30
C TYR A 304 -3.11 -6.25 -13.12
N GLY A 305 -2.99 -6.29 -14.45
CA GLY A 305 -3.68 -5.32 -15.33
C GLY A 305 -5.20 -5.42 -15.25
N LEU A 306 -5.74 -6.64 -15.20
CA LEU A 306 -7.18 -6.88 -14.99
C LEU A 306 -7.63 -6.42 -13.61
N LEU A 307 -6.81 -6.61 -12.57
CA LEU A 307 -7.08 -6.10 -11.23
C LEU A 307 -7.20 -4.57 -11.23
N LEU A 308 -6.23 -3.87 -11.82
CA LEU A 308 -6.27 -2.41 -11.92
C LEU A 308 -7.52 -1.91 -12.66
N ALA A 309 -7.86 -2.55 -13.78
CA ALA A 309 -9.08 -2.21 -14.51
C ALA A 309 -10.35 -2.53 -13.73
N GLY A 310 -10.42 -3.69 -13.07
CA GLY A 310 -11.56 -4.12 -12.27
C GLY A 310 -11.85 -3.15 -11.12
N VAL A 311 -10.81 -2.75 -10.38
CA VAL A 311 -10.91 -1.72 -9.34
C VAL A 311 -11.43 -0.40 -9.93
N ALA A 312 -10.83 0.08 -11.04
CA ALA A 312 -11.27 1.32 -11.67
C ALA A 312 -12.75 1.28 -12.12
N ILE A 313 -13.22 0.13 -12.59
CA ILE A 313 -14.59 -0.06 -13.07
C ILE A 313 -15.59 -0.20 -11.90
N GLU A 314 -15.20 -0.80 -10.78
CA GLU A 314 -16.12 -1.07 -9.67
C GLU A 314 -16.50 0.21 -8.91
N PHE A 315 -15.51 1.09 -8.64
CA PHE A 315 -15.69 2.17 -7.69
C PHE A 315 -16.34 3.44 -8.27
N PRO A 316 -17.13 4.17 -7.45
CA PRO A 316 -17.57 5.52 -7.79
C PRO A 316 -16.36 6.42 -8.05
N TYR A 317 -16.35 7.09 -9.21
CA TYR A 317 -15.20 7.87 -9.72
C TYR A 317 -13.92 7.07 -9.98
N GLY A 318 -13.94 5.74 -9.81
CA GLY A 318 -12.79 4.86 -10.00
C GLY A 318 -12.22 4.93 -11.41
N LEU A 319 -13.06 5.13 -12.43
CA LEU A 319 -12.63 5.26 -13.82
C LEU A 319 -11.74 6.48 -14.03
N TYR A 320 -12.07 7.63 -13.43
CA TYR A 320 -11.26 8.84 -13.55
C TYR A 320 -9.89 8.64 -12.88
N VAL A 321 -9.89 8.14 -11.65
CA VAL A 321 -8.67 7.94 -10.87
C VAL A 321 -7.80 6.85 -11.49
N GLY A 322 -8.41 5.74 -11.90
CA GLY A 322 -7.76 4.64 -12.60
C GLY A 322 -7.13 5.08 -13.92
N LEU A 323 -7.85 5.85 -14.74
CA LEU A 323 -7.34 6.37 -16.02
C LEU A 323 -6.13 7.29 -15.81
N VAL A 324 -6.25 8.25 -14.89
CA VAL A 324 -5.14 9.16 -14.55
C VAL A 324 -3.93 8.35 -14.06
N TYR A 325 -4.15 7.37 -13.19
CA TYR A 325 -3.08 6.51 -12.69
C TYR A 325 -2.38 5.74 -13.80
N VAL A 326 -3.11 4.95 -14.60
CA VAL A 326 -2.48 4.09 -15.62
C VAL A 326 -1.78 4.91 -16.70
N ILE A 327 -2.28 6.11 -17.03
CA ILE A 327 -1.64 7.01 -17.98
C ILE A 327 -0.37 7.61 -17.37
N VAL A 328 -0.45 8.22 -16.19
CA VAL A 328 0.70 8.90 -15.58
C VAL A 328 1.78 7.89 -15.20
N PHE A 329 1.40 6.81 -14.51
CA PHE A 329 2.35 5.78 -14.11
C PHE A 329 2.92 5.04 -15.32
N GLY A 330 2.08 4.65 -16.27
CA GLY A 330 2.50 4.03 -17.52
C GLY A 330 3.43 4.92 -18.34
N ALA A 331 3.16 6.23 -18.43
CA ALA A 331 4.02 7.18 -19.12
C ALA A 331 5.39 7.33 -18.44
N VAL A 332 5.44 7.38 -17.11
CA VAL A 332 6.71 7.46 -16.37
C VAL A 332 7.52 6.18 -16.53
N LEU A 333 6.90 5.00 -16.43
CA LEU A 333 7.57 3.71 -16.66
C LEU A 333 8.02 3.57 -18.11
N GLY A 334 7.15 3.89 -19.07
CA GLY A 334 7.47 3.85 -20.49
C GLY A 334 8.64 4.78 -20.84
N THR A 335 8.63 6.01 -20.33
CA THR A 335 9.75 6.95 -20.50
C THR A 335 11.04 6.43 -19.87
N THR A 336 10.95 5.83 -18.68
CA THR A 336 12.10 5.23 -17.99
C THR A 336 12.69 4.08 -18.80
N LEU A 337 11.85 3.19 -19.32
CA LEU A 337 12.26 2.06 -20.17
C LEU A 337 12.84 2.53 -21.50
N LEU A 338 12.23 3.54 -22.15
CA LEU A 338 12.73 4.11 -23.41
C LEU A 338 14.11 4.76 -23.21
N ARG A 339 14.34 5.44 -22.08
CA ARG A 339 15.64 6.04 -21.75
C ARG A 339 16.75 5.01 -21.53
N ARG A 340 16.42 3.76 -21.16
CA ARG A 340 17.37 2.65 -21.11
C ARG A 340 17.71 2.08 -22.49
N GLY A 341 17.03 2.53 -23.54
CA GLY A 341 17.25 2.13 -24.92
C GLY A 341 16.15 1.20 -25.44
N ALA A 342 15.83 1.35 -26.74
CA ALA A 342 14.80 0.57 -27.42
C ALA A 342 15.02 -0.95 -27.28
N PHE A 343 16.27 -1.40 -27.23
CA PHE A 343 16.58 -2.81 -27.03
C PHE A 343 16.08 -3.33 -25.68
N VAL A 344 16.25 -2.57 -24.59
CA VAL A 344 15.74 -2.96 -23.27
C VAL A 344 14.21 -2.91 -23.27
N PHE A 345 13.62 -1.83 -23.81
CA PHE A 345 12.17 -1.64 -23.91
C PHE A 345 11.48 -2.82 -24.60
N TRP A 346 11.96 -3.23 -25.78
CA TRP A 346 11.38 -4.33 -26.58
C TRP A 346 11.91 -5.72 -26.23
N SER A 347 12.86 -5.81 -25.29
CA SER A 347 13.38 -7.10 -24.87
C SER A 347 12.37 -7.86 -24.00
N ARG A 348 12.48 -9.18 -23.99
CA ARG A 348 11.68 -10.03 -23.12
C ARG A 348 12.28 -10.05 -21.71
N GLY A 349 11.81 -9.15 -20.85
CA GLY A 349 12.10 -9.18 -19.42
C GLY A 349 13.46 -8.64 -19.00
N ARG A 350 14.23 -7.90 -19.83
CA ARG A 350 15.49 -7.32 -19.35
C ARG A 350 15.28 -6.25 -18.28
N ALA A 351 14.12 -5.60 -18.25
CA ALA A 351 13.71 -4.76 -17.14
C ALA A 351 12.45 -5.36 -16.51
N MET A 352 12.53 -6.65 -16.17
CA MET A 352 11.41 -7.54 -15.83
C MET A 352 10.31 -6.90 -14.98
N VAL A 353 10.70 -6.25 -13.88
CA VAL A 353 9.75 -5.61 -12.95
C VAL A 353 9.14 -4.34 -13.55
N LEU A 354 9.94 -3.47 -14.17
CA LEU A 354 9.41 -2.24 -14.79
C LEU A 354 8.49 -2.56 -15.96
N GLN A 355 8.89 -3.51 -16.80
CA GLN A 355 8.08 -3.99 -17.92
C GLN A 355 6.79 -4.64 -17.42
N PHE A 356 6.84 -5.41 -16.32
CA PHE A 356 5.62 -5.97 -15.72
C PHE A 356 4.59 -4.88 -15.38
N TYR A 357 4.99 -3.85 -14.63
CA TYR A 357 4.07 -2.78 -14.23
C TYR A 357 3.64 -1.94 -15.43
N PHE A 358 4.53 -1.68 -16.39
CA PHE A 358 4.20 -0.95 -17.62
C PHE A 358 3.18 -1.71 -18.48
N ASP A 359 3.46 -2.98 -18.78
CA ASP A 359 2.59 -3.82 -19.61
C ASP A 359 1.24 -4.06 -18.92
N ALA A 360 1.22 -4.16 -17.58
CA ALA A 360 -0.02 -4.24 -16.82
C ALA A 360 -0.84 -2.93 -16.89
N CYS A 361 -0.18 -1.76 -16.89
CA CYS A 361 -0.86 -0.49 -17.16
C CYS A 361 -1.45 -0.46 -18.58
N CYS A 362 -0.76 -1.03 -19.58
CA CYS A 362 -1.30 -1.14 -20.94
C CYS A 362 -2.53 -2.05 -20.99
N VAL A 363 -2.48 -3.23 -20.35
CA VAL A 363 -3.64 -4.13 -20.23
C VAL A 363 -4.80 -3.41 -19.56
N ALA A 364 -4.55 -2.75 -18.42
CA ALA A 364 -5.57 -2.00 -17.68
C ALA A 364 -6.20 -0.90 -18.53
N LEU A 365 -5.37 -0.12 -19.23
CA LEU A 365 -5.82 0.96 -20.11
C LEU A 365 -6.71 0.44 -21.24
N ILE A 366 -6.34 -0.67 -21.88
CA ILE A 366 -7.15 -1.30 -22.95
C ILE A 366 -8.54 -1.68 -22.41
N VAL A 367 -8.60 -2.30 -21.23
CA VAL A 367 -9.86 -2.72 -20.61
C VAL A 367 -10.72 -1.52 -20.19
N ILE A 368 -10.10 -0.50 -19.57
CA ILE A 368 -10.79 0.74 -19.18
C ILE A 368 -11.35 1.47 -20.41
N VAL A 369 -10.58 1.58 -21.50
CA VAL A 369 -11.05 2.21 -22.74
C VAL A 369 -12.19 1.41 -23.36
N ALA A 370 -12.10 0.08 -23.40
CA ALA A 370 -13.18 -0.78 -23.89
C ALA A 370 -14.46 -0.63 -23.04
N TRP A 371 -14.32 -0.51 -21.72
CA TRP A 371 -15.44 -0.22 -20.82
C TRP A 371 -16.09 1.13 -21.13
N ILE A 372 -15.29 2.20 -21.21
CA ILE A 372 -15.76 3.55 -21.50
C ILE A 372 -16.45 3.61 -22.86
N ALA A 373 -15.90 2.94 -23.88
CA ALA A 373 -16.50 2.89 -25.21
C ALA A 373 -17.89 2.21 -25.21
N LYS A 374 -18.13 1.25 -24.32
CA LYS A 374 -19.39 0.49 -24.25
C LYS A 374 -20.42 1.13 -23.32
N TYR A 375 -19.99 1.59 -22.14
CA TYR A 375 -20.89 2.02 -21.06
C TYR A 375 -20.75 3.51 -20.70
N GLY A 376 -19.72 4.20 -21.20
CA GLY A 376 -19.39 5.57 -20.80
C GLY A 376 -18.58 5.63 -19.50
N LEU A 377 -18.49 6.83 -18.92
CA LEU A 377 -17.74 7.11 -17.68
C LEU A 377 -18.58 6.80 -16.42
N ILE A 378 -19.19 5.61 -16.37
CA ILE A 378 -19.99 5.14 -15.25
C ILE A 378 -19.40 3.84 -14.69
N ASN A 379 -19.53 3.63 -13.38
CA ASN A 379 -19.06 2.42 -12.73
C ASN A 379 -19.98 1.22 -13.03
N ARG A 380 -19.51 0.01 -12.69
CA ARG A 380 -20.25 -1.25 -12.94
C ARG A 380 -21.67 -1.22 -12.38
N LYS A 381 -21.83 -0.80 -11.12
CA LYS A 381 -23.13 -0.77 -10.44
C LYS A 381 -24.13 0.13 -11.17
N ALA A 382 -23.71 1.30 -11.68
CA ALA A 382 -24.56 2.18 -12.47
C ALA A 382 -24.86 1.64 -13.88
N ALA A 383 -23.91 0.93 -14.50
CA ALA A 383 -24.06 0.41 -15.86
C ALA A 383 -24.94 -0.85 -15.96
N ILE A 384 -24.83 -1.75 -14.98
CA ILE A 384 -25.41 -3.11 -15.05
C ILE A 384 -26.41 -3.36 -13.90
N GLY A 385 -26.49 -2.47 -12.91
CA GLY A 385 -27.26 -2.68 -11.69
C GLY A 385 -26.50 -3.46 -10.61
N ASN A 386 -27.10 -3.58 -9.43
CA ASN A 386 -26.67 -4.55 -8.41
C ASN A 386 -27.29 -5.91 -8.77
N PRO A 387 -26.49 -6.92 -9.14
CA PRO A 387 -27.00 -8.28 -9.33
C PRO A 387 -27.47 -8.91 -8.03
#